data_AF-A0A5K1ACN6-F1
#
_entry.id   AF-A0A5K1ACN6-F1
#
_cell.length_a   1.000
_cell.length_b   1.000
_cell.length_c   1.000
_cell.angle_alpha   90.00
_cell.angle_beta   90.00
_cell.angle_gamma   90.00
#
_symmetry.space_group_name_H-M   'P 1'
#
loop_
_entity.id
_entity.type
_entity.pdbx_description
1 polymer ?
#
loop_
_entity_poly.entity_id
_entity_poly.type
_entity_poly.pdbx_seq_one_letter_code
_entity_poly.pdbx_strand_id
1 'polypeptide(L)' 'MPLSLAVRVLQLRGTVRIHIKPPPSDQIWIAFTTMPQIEWDLDSQVGDHKVTSAQIALFIGNRIK' A
#
# COMPACT_ATOMS: atom_id res chain seq x y z
N MET A 1 7.07 -14.91 -22.29
CA MET A 1 7.77 -14.92 -20.99
C MET A 1 6.87 -14.19 -19.98
N PRO A 2 6.70 -14.70 -18.74
CA PRO A 2 5.92 -14.00 -17.72
C PRO A 2 6.69 -12.78 -17.20
N LEU A 3 6.01 -11.65 -17.10
CA LEU A 3 6.51 -10.45 -16.44
C LEU A 3 6.22 -10.58 -14.94
N SER A 4 7.26 -10.45 -14.11
CA SER A 4 7.11 -10.37 -12.66
C SER A 4 7.34 -8.93 -12.22
N LEU A 5 6.43 -8.39 -11.41
CA LEU A 5 6.54 -7.05 -10.85
C LEU A 5 6.59 -7.16 -9.32
N ALA A 6 7.73 -6.80 -8.73
CA ALA A 6 7.85 -6.66 -7.29
C ALA A 6 7.62 -5.19 -6.91
N VAL A 7 6.68 -4.95 -5.99
CA VAL A 7 6.41 -3.64 -5.41
C VAL A 7 6.73 -3.70 -3.93
N ARG A 8 7.67 -2.89 -3.46
CA ARG A 8 7.97 -2.74 -2.03
C ARG A 8 7.28 -1.49 -1.51
N VAL A 9 6.66 -1.58 -0.35
CA VAL A 9 6.18 -0.40 0.39
C VAL A 9 7.33 0.00 1.31
N LEU A 10 7.86 1.21 1.16
CA LEU A 10 8.86 1.75 2.08
C LEU A 10 8.20 2.30 3.33
N GLN A 11 7.13 3.06 3.13
CA GLN A 11 6.50 3.77 4.24
C GLN A 11 5.00 3.95 4.05
N LEU A 12 4.26 3.86 5.16
CA LEU A 12 2.84 4.17 5.24
C LEU A 12 2.63 5.24 6.32
N ARG A 13 2.13 6.41 5.92
CA ARG A 13 1.85 7.53 6.83
C ARG A 13 0.36 7.85 6.78
N GLY A 14 -0.30 7.88 7.92
CA GLY A 14 -1.71 8.26 7.99
C GLY A 14 -2.21 8.27 9.42
N THR A 15 -3.42 8.78 9.60
CA THR A 15 -4.08 8.83 10.91
C THR A 15 -4.96 7.60 11.08
N VAL A 16 -4.65 6.78 12.06
CA VAL A 16 -5.42 5.58 12.42
C VAL A 16 -6.45 5.93 13.50
N ARG A 17 -7.66 5.39 13.37
CA ARG A 17 -8.68 5.38 14.41
C ARG A 17 -8.77 4.00 15.02
N ILE A 18 -8.72 3.97 16.34
CA ILE A 18 -8.95 2.79 17.14
C ILE A 18 -10.32 2.95 17.80
N HIS A 19 -11.20 1.99 17.59
CA HIS A 19 -12.52 1.96 18.22
C HIS A 19 -12.64 0.70 19.06
N ILE A 20 -12.73 0.88 20.37
CA ILE A 20 -12.89 -0.19 21.35
C ILE A 20 -14.38 -0.27 21.69
N LYS A 21 -15.00 -1.41 21.43
CA LYS A 21 -16.42 -1.59 21.78
C LYS A 21 -16.57 -1.61 23.31
N PRO A 22 -17.69 -1.10 23.85
CA PRO A 22 -17.96 -1.23 25.28
C PRO A 22 -18.12 -2.71 25.67
N PRO A 23 -17.82 -3.08 26.93
CA PRO A 23 -18.12 -4.42 27.46
C PRO A 23 -19.60 -4.78 27.24
N PRO A 24 -19.95 -6.04 26.90
CA PRO A 24 -19.17 -7.28 27.06
C PRO A 24 -18.34 -7.69 25.81
N SER A 25 -18.00 -6.76 24.92
CA SER A 25 -17.30 -7.08 23.68
C SER A 25 -15.78 -6.94 23.81
N ASP A 26 -15.03 -7.96 23.36
CA ASP A 26 -13.56 -7.93 23.26
C ASP A 26 -13.06 -7.48 21.87
N GLN A 27 -13.89 -6.73 21.14
CA GLN A 27 -13.59 -6.32 19.76
C GLN A 27 -12.92 -4.95 19.72
N ILE A 28 -11.80 -4.89 19.00
CA ILE A 28 -11.08 -3.67 18.67
C ILE A 28 -11.12 -3.50 17.16
N TRP A 29 -11.55 -2.33 16.70
CA TRP A 29 -11.54 -1.95 15.30
C TRP A 29 -10.41 -0.97 15.07
N ILE A 30 -9.59 -1.23 14.05
CA ILE A 30 -8.47 -0.40 13.66
C ILE A 30 -8.60 -0.11 12.17
N ALA A 31 -8.65 1.17 11.82
CA ALA A 31 -8.74 1.60 10.43
C ALA A 31 -8.05 2.94 10.22
N PHE A 32 -7.53 3.19 9.02
CA PHE A 32 -7.14 4.53 8.62
C PHE A 32 -8.38 5.41 8.47
N THR A 33 -8.31 6.64 8.95
CA THR A 33 -9.41 7.63 8.85
C THR A 33 -9.59 8.15 7.42
N THR A 34 -8.52 8.16 6.64
CA THR A 34 -8.46 8.56 5.23
C THR A 34 -7.45 7.66 4.51
N MET A 35 -7.38 7.71 3.17
CA MET A 35 -6.34 7.03 2.42
C MET A 35 -4.95 7.44 2.97
N PRO A 36 -4.14 6.51 3.51
CA PRO A 36 -2.82 6.83 4.00
C PRO A 36 -1.91 7.23 2.83
N GLN A 37 -0.94 8.10 3.09
CA GLN A 37 0.16 8.35 2.18
C GLN A 37 1.05 7.11 2.15
N ILE A 38 1.20 6.53 0.97
CA ILE A 38 1.99 5.33 0.75
C ILE A 38 3.22 5.71 -0.08
N GLU A 39 4.40 5.46 0.48
CA GLU A 39 5.68 5.58 -0.19
C GLU A 39 6.09 4.20 -0.70
N TRP A 40 6.23 4.09 -2.01
CA TRP A 40 6.54 2.85 -2.70
C TRP A 40 7.96 2.88 -3.24
N ASP A 41 8.64 1.75 -3.14
CA ASP A 41 9.88 1.45 -3.85
C ASP A 41 9.60 0.32 -4.82
N LEU A 42 9.54 0.66 -6.10
CA LEU A 42 9.24 -0.30 -7.16
C LEU A 42 10.57 -0.81 -7.74
N ASP A 43 11.09 -1.89 -7.19
CA ASP A 43 12.21 -2.60 -7.79
C ASP A 43 11.69 -3.48 -8.94
N SER A 44 11.49 -2.84 -10.09
CA SER A 44 10.93 -3.48 -11.28
C SER A 44 12.04 -4.17 -12.07
N GLN A 45 12.29 -5.45 -11.78
CA GLN A 45 13.17 -6.30 -12.57
C GLN A 45 12.39 -6.93 -13.73
N VAL A 46 12.51 -6.35 -14.93
CA VAL A 46 12.10 -6.99 -16.20
C VAL A 46 13.37 -7.48 -16.89
N GLY A 47 13.90 -8.63 -16.47
CA GLY A 47 15.22 -9.09 -16.96
C GLY A 47 16.31 -8.02 -16.76
N ASP A 48 17.16 -7.80 -17.76
CA ASP A 48 18.29 -6.83 -17.71
C ASP A 48 17.89 -5.35 -17.90
N HIS A 49 16.61 -5.01 -18.10
CA HIS A 49 16.21 -3.63 -18.39
C HIS A 49 15.25 -3.06 -17.34
N LYS A 50 15.71 -2.02 -16.64
CA LYS A 50 14.93 -1.20 -15.71
C LYS A 50 13.94 -0.33 -16.49
N VAL A 51 12.64 -0.61 -16.36
CA VAL A 51 11.58 0.19 -16.99
C VAL A 51 11.12 1.28 -16.01
N THR A 52 10.86 2.47 -16.55
CA THR A 52 10.55 3.70 -15.81
C THR A 52 9.32 3.54 -14.90
N SER A 53 9.60 3.53 -13.60
CA SER A 53 8.79 3.08 -12.46
C SER A 53 7.55 3.93 -12.09
N ALA A 54 7.48 5.19 -12.54
CA ALA A 54 6.48 6.15 -12.03
C ALA A 54 5.02 5.88 -12.48
N GLN A 55 4.82 5.45 -13.73
CA GLN A 55 3.46 5.26 -14.29
C GLN A 55 2.76 4.02 -13.72
N ILE A 56 3.52 2.97 -13.42
CA ILE A 56 2.98 1.73 -12.83
C ILE A 56 2.61 1.94 -11.36
N ALA A 57 3.42 2.69 -10.60
CA ALA A 57 3.11 3.08 -9.22
C ALA A 57 1.78 3.86 -9.14
N LEU A 58 1.57 4.82 -10.05
CA LEU A 58 0.31 5.56 -10.17
C LEU A 58 -0.86 4.65 -10.56
N PHE A 59 -0.65 3.68 -11.44
CA PHE A 59 -1.70 2.76 -11.87
C PHE A 59 -2.14 1.80 -10.75
N ILE A 60 -1.19 1.25 -10.00
CA ILE A 60 -1.47 0.38 -8.84
C ILE A 60 -2.08 1.19 -7.70
N GLY A 61 -1.54 2.38 -7.41
CA GLY A 61 -2.12 3.28 -6.40
C GLY A 61 -3.57 3.65 -6.71
N ASN A 62 -3.92 3.87 -7.98
CA ASN A 62 -5.31 4.12 -8.39
C ASN A 62 -6.23 2.89 -8.28
N ARG A 63 -5.67 1.66 -8.32
CA ARG A 63 -6.43 0.41 -8.18
C ARG A 63 -6.71 0.03 -6.73
N ILE A 64 -5.92 0.53 -5.78
CA ILE A 64 -6.05 0.25 -4.33
C ILE A 64 -6.98 1.28 -3.64
N LYS A 65 -7.66 2.15 -4.41
CA LYS A 65 -8.71 3.05 -3.89
C LYS A 65 -9.92 2.30 -3.38
#